data_AF-I3Z2A8-F1
#
_entry.id   AF-I3Z2A8-F1
#
_cell.length_a   1.000
_cell.length_b   1.000
_cell.length_c   1.000
_cell.angle_alpha   90.00
_cell.angle_beta   90.00
_cell.angle_gamma   90.00
#
_symmetry.space_group_name_H-M   'P 1'
#
loop_
_entity.id
_entity.type
_entity.pdbx_description
1 polymer ?
#
loop_
_entity_poly.entity_id
_entity_poly.type
_entity_poly.pdbx_seq_one_letter_code
_entity_poly.pdbx_strand_id
1 'polypeptide(L)'
;MDFFKKHIITIYRVALFLVLAAIVLGYFIDFGDEIDALIRTIMFCLIGIAYLTFAWAFDKPALKLTFLSCGIYVIIMNFLPDFEIKSIIGIICIVIPFILIRILPDEEDKEDSLI
;
A
#
# COMPACT_ATOMS: atom_id res chain seq x y z
N MET A 1 -22.04 -7.00 8.64
CA MET A 1 -21.34 -5.84 8.02
C MET A 1 -20.33 -6.33 6.97
N ASP A 2 -20.57 -7.53 6.42
CA ASP A 2 -19.55 -8.36 5.77
C ASP A 2 -19.54 -8.21 4.24
N PHE A 3 -20.66 -7.73 3.68
CA PHE A 3 -20.81 -7.49 2.24
C PHE A 3 -19.88 -6.36 1.76
N PHE A 4 -19.76 -5.28 2.55
CA PHE A 4 -18.87 -4.16 2.22
C PHE A 4 -17.38 -4.53 2.36
N LYS A 5 -17.00 -5.27 3.41
CA LYS A 5 -15.61 -5.74 3.59
C LYS A 5 -15.15 -6.57 2.38
N LYS A 6 -15.98 -7.50 1.91
CA LYS A 6 -15.65 -8.40 0.78
C LYS A 6 -15.53 -7.66 -0.55
N HIS A 7 -16.40 -6.69 -0.81
CA HIS A 7 -16.31 -5.87 -2.02
C HIS A 7 -15.16 -4.87 -1.97
N ILE A 8 -14.87 -4.25 -0.82
CA ILE A 8 -13.72 -3.34 -0.66
C ILE A 8 -12.41 -4.08 -0.90
N ILE A 9 -12.23 -5.28 -0.34
CA ILE A 9 -11.04 -6.13 -0.58
C ILE A 9 -10.91 -6.49 -2.06
N THR A 10 -12.02 -6.77 -2.74
CA THR A 10 -12.03 -7.12 -4.17
C THR A 10 -11.68 -5.91 -5.04
N ILE A 11 -12.28 -4.76 -4.78
CA ILE A 11 -11.99 -3.49 -5.47
C ILE A 11 -10.52 -3.11 -5.26
N TYR A 12 -10.02 -3.28 -4.04
CA TYR A 12 -8.63 -3.04 -3.70
C TYR A 12 -7.67 -3.95 -4.46
N ARG A 13 -7.95 -5.25 -4.53
CA ARG A 13 -7.16 -6.24 -5.28
C ARG A 13 -7.12 -5.90 -6.77
N VAL A 14 -8.24 -5.47 -7.35
CA VAL A 14 -8.33 -5.03 -8.75
C VAL A 14 -7.53 -3.75 -8.97
N ALA A 15 -7.62 -2.77 -8.06
CA ALA A 15 -6.84 -1.54 -8.14
C ALA A 15 -5.33 -1.80 -8.08
N LEU A 16 -4.87 -2.68 -7.19
CA LEU A 16 -3.48 -3.09 -7.09
C LEU A 16 -3.00 -3.79 -8.37
N PHE A 17 -3.84 -4.66 -8.96
CA PHE A 17 -3.55 -5.31 -10.23
C PHE A 17 -3.43 -4.30 -11.39
N LEU A 18 -4.29 -3.27 -11.39
CA LEU A 18 -4.26 -2.20 -12.39
C LEU A 18 -2.99 -1.35 -12.26
N VAL A 19 -2.54 -1.08 -11.03
CA VAL A 19 -1.26 -0.41 -10.76
C VAL A 19 -0.08 -1.24 -11.24
N LEU A 20 -0.06 -2.55 -10.96
CA LEU A 20 0.97 -3.45 -11.47
C LEU A 20 1.01 -3.46 -12.99
N ALA A 21 -0.16 -3.51 -13.64
CA ALA A 21 -0.27 -3.44 -15.09
C ALA A 21 0.29 -2.10 -15.63
N ALA A 22 0.00 -0.98 -14.98
CA ALA A 22 0.51 0.34 -15.37
C ALA A 22 2.05 0.44 -15.26
N ILE A 23 2.66 -0.17 -14.24
CA ILE A 23 4.13 -0.27 -14.10
C ILE A 23 4.73 -1.06 -15.26
N VAL A 24 4.15 -2.22 -15.56
CA VAL A 24 4.62 -3.10 -16.63
C VAL A 24 4.45 -2.42 -18.00
N LEU A 25 3.35 -1.70 -18.19
CA LEU A 25 3.08 -0.91 -19.40
C LEU A 25 4.03 0.28 -19.53
N GLY A 26 4.35 0.97 -18.43
CA GLY A 26 5.34 2.06 -18.40
C GLY A 26 6.76 1.58 -18.67
N TYR A 27 7.11 0.35 -18.27
CA TYR A 27 8.39 -0.25 -18.65
C TYR A 27 8.47 -0.56 -20.16
N PHE A 28 7.32 -0.75 -20.83
CA PHE A 28 7.25 -1.14 -22.23
C PHE A 28 7.08 0.05 -23.18
N ILE A 29 6.65 1.21 -22.68
CA ILE A 29 6.43 2.43 -23.46
C ILE A 29 7.19 3.56 -22.77
N ASP A 30 8.23 4.08 -23.42
CA ASP A 30 8.96 5.26 -22.98
C ASP A 30 8.08 6.50 -23.18
N PHE A 31 7.36 6.88 -22.12
CA PHE A 31 6.39 7.98 -22.15
C PHE A 31 7.03 9.37 -21.94
N GLY A 32 8.36 9.43 -21.81
CA GLY A 32 9.11 10.64 -21.49
C GLY A 32 9.09 11.01 -20.00
N ASP A 33 10.12 11.75 -19.57
CA ASP A 33 10.43 11.98 -18.14
C ASP A 33 9.29 12.59 -17.32
N GLU A 34 8.46 13.45 -17.92
CA GLU A 34 7.32 14.10 -17.24
C GLU A 34 6.19 13.11 -16.92
N ILE A 35 5.89 12.21 -17.86
CA ILE A 35 4.82 11.21 -17.69
C ILE A 35 5.27 10.13 -16.70
N ASP A 36 6.54 9.74 -16.73
CA ASP A 36 7.11 8.79 -15.78
C ASP A 36 7.06 9.29 -14.34
N ALA A 37 7.36 10.58 -14.12
CA ALA A 37 7.21 11.21 -12.82
C ALA A 37 5.75 11.22 -12.34
N LEU A 38 4.81 11.50 -13.25
CA LEU A 38 3.37 11.50 -12.96
C LEU A 38 2.85 10.09 -12.65
N ILE A 39 3.26 9.07 -13.40
CA ILE A 39 2.92 7.67 -13.14
C ILE A 39 3.42 7.24 -11.76
N ARG A 40 4.69 7.53 -11.44
CA ARG A 40 5.28 7.21 -10.13
C ARG A 40 4.54 7.89 -8.99
N THR A 41 4.13 9.14 -9.21
CA THR A 41 3.33 9.91 -8.25
C THR A 41 1.98 9.22 -7.99
N ILE A 42 1.26 8.86 -9.05
CA ILE A 42 -0.04 8.16 -8.94
C ILE A 42 0.14 6.82 -8.22
N MET A 43 1.21 6.09 -8.51
CA MET A 43 1.57 4.82 -7.88
C MET A 43 1.69 4.95 -6.35
N PHE A 44 2.49 5.90 -5.88
CA PHE A 44 2.69 6.09 -4.44
C PHE A 44 1.41 6.55 -3.76
N CYS A 45 0.61 7.42 -4.39
CA CYS A 45 -0.70 7.80 -3.87
C CYS A 45 -1.64 6.60 -3.73
N LEU A 46 -1.68 5.71 -4.73
CA LEU A 46 -2.48 4.47 -4.68
C LEU A 46 -2.03 3.54 -3.55
N ILE A 47 -0.71 3.38 -3.35
CA ILE A 47 -0.14 2.60 -2.23
C ILE A 47 -0.44 3.26 -0.89
N GLY A 48 -0.47 4.59 -0.81
CA GLY A 48 -0.81 5.29 0.41
C GLY A 48 -2.27 5.09 0.81
N ILE A 49 -3.19 5.30 -0.15
CA ILE A 49 -4.63 5.09 0.03
C ILE A 49 -4.93 3.64 0.40
N ALA A 50 -4.22 2.69 -0.22
CA ALA A 50 -4.27 1.30 0.18
C ALA A 50 -4.05 1.08 1.67
N TYR A 51 -2.97 1.64 2.20
CA TYR A 51 -2.61 1.48 3.59
C TYR A 51 -3.62 2.16 4.52
N LEU A 52 -4.16 3.32 4.14
CA LEU A 52 -5.26 3.95 4.86
C LEU A 52 -6.51 3.04 4.91
N THR A 53 -6.85 2.35 3.82
CA THR A 53 -7.97 1.40 3.82
C THR A 53 -7.70 0.17 4.68
N PHE A 54 -6.49 -0.39 4.64
CA PHE A 54 -6.08 -1.49 5.50
C PHE A 54 -6.04 -1.12 6.98
N ALA A 55 -5.64 0.12 7.30
CA ALA A 55 -5.67 0.61 8.67
C ALA A 55 -7.08 0.55 9.28
N TRP A 56 -8.12 0.72 8.45
CA TRP A 56 -9.51 0.59 8.89
C TRP A 56 -10.00 -0.87 8.87
N ALA A 57 -9.38 -1.74 8.07
CA ALA A 57 -9.75 -3.16 7.99
C ALA A 57 -9.24 -3.98 9.19
N PHE A 58 -8.08 -3.63 9.76
CA PHE A 58 -7.50 -4.30 10.92
C PHE A 58 -8.02 -3.73 12.25
N ASP A 59 -8.47 -4.62 13.14
CA ASP A 59 -8.93 -4.23 14.49
C ASP A 59 -7.77 -4.05 15.47
N LYS A 60 -6.58 -4.60 15.17
CA LYS A 60 -5.38 -4.46 16.01
C LYS A 60 -4.85 -3.02 15.97
N PRO A 61 -4.76 -2.31 17.12
CA PRO A 61 -4.35 -0.90 17.16
C PRO A 61 -2.91 -0.67 16.66
N ALA A 62 -2.01 -1.65 16.88
CA ALA A 62 -0.62 -1.57 16.40
C ALA A 62 -0.55 -1.58 14.86
N LEU A 63 -1.21 -2.54 14.20
CA LEU A 63 -1.27 -2.57 12.72
C LEU A 63 -1.97 -1.32 12.19
N LYS A 64 -3.11 -0.95 12.78
CA LYS A 64 -3.87 0.23 12.37
C LYS A 64 -3.03 1.50 12.40
N LEU A 65 -2.27 1.74 13.46
CA LEU A 65 -1.41 2.92 13.58
C LEU A 65 -0.25 2.90 12.57
N THR A 66 0.36 1.74 12.36
CA THR A 66 1.45 1.57 11.37
C THR A 66 0.95 1.81 9.95
N PHE A 67 -0.16 1.18 9.55
CA PHE A 67 -0.76 1.37 8.21
C PHE A 67 -1.21 2.82 8.00
N LEU A 68 -1.80 3.45 9.01
CA LEU A 68 -2.25 4.84 8.91
C LEU A 68 -1.07 5.82 8.77
N SER A 69 -0.06 5.70 9.61
CA SER A 69 1.13 6.56 9.55
C SER A 69 1.94 6.35 8.27
N CYS A 70 2.17 5.09 7.85
CA CYS A 70 2.90 4.77 6.63
C CYS A 70 2.12 5.21 5.37
N GLY A 71 0.81 4.99 5.34
CA GLY A 71 -0.04 5.40 4.22
C GLY A 71 -0.05 6.91 4.01
N ILE A 72 -0.22 7.68 5.09
CA ILE A 72 -0.17 9.15 5.03
C ILE A 72 1.22 9.63 4.60
N TYR A 73 2.29 9.04 5.15
CA TYR A 73 3.65 9.42 4.80
C TYR A 73 3.95 9.22 3.30
N VAL A 74 3.59 8.05 2.74
CA VAL A 74 3.83 7.72 1.33
C VAL A 74 3.08 8.68 0.39
N ILE A 75 1.92 9.20 0.78
CA ILE A 75 1.20 10.23 0.02
C ILE A 75 1.91 11.58 0.13
N ILE A 76 2.16 12.04 1.37
CA ILE A 76 2.68 13.40 1.60
C ILE A 76 4.09 13.56 1.03
N MET A 77 4.94 12.53 1.16
CA MET A 77 6.32 12.59 0.68
C MET A 77 6.38 12.91 -0.83
N ASN A 78 5.39 12.44 -1.59
CA ASN A 78 5.32 12.62 -3.02
C ASN A 78 5.17 14.09 -3.45
N PHE A 79 4.50 14.90 -2.63
CA PHE A 79 4.30 16.33 -2.85
C PHE A 79 5.39 17.20 -2.21
N LEU A 80 6.27 16.61 -1.39
CA LEU A 80 7.40 17.30 -0.79
C LEU A 80 8.62 17.31 -1.74
N PRO A 81 9.43 18.39 -1.72
CA PRO A 81 10.65 18.47 -2.50
C PRO A 81 11.58 17.29 -2.20
N ASP A 82 12.35 16.86 -3.20
CA ASP A 82 13.22 15.71 -3.05
C ASP A 82 14.38 16.00 -2.10
N PHE A 83 14.46 15.16 -1.06
CA PHE A 83 15.58 15.08 -0.13
C PHE A 83 16.05 13.63 -0.11
N GLU A 84 17.35 13.39 0.01
CA GLU A 84 17.96 12.04 -0.12
C GLU A 84 17.31 10.99 0.81
N ILE A 85 16.83 11.41 1.99
CA ILE A 85 16.26 10.55 3.02
C ILE A 85 14.79 10.19 2.72
N LYS A 86 14.10 10.97 1.90
CA LYS A 86 12.68 10.79 1.53
C LYS A 86 12.41 9.40 0.96
N SER A 87 13.25 8.96 0.03
CA SER A 87 13.10 7.67 -0.63
C SER A 87 13.33 6.50 0.33
N ILE A 88 14.31 6.63 1.23
CA ILE A 88 14.63 5.62 2.24
C ILE A 88 13.45 5.41 3.19
N ILE A 89 12.89 6.51 3.72
CA ILE A 89 11.74 6.42 4.63
C ILE A 89 10.50 5.89 3.89
N GLY A 90 10.32 6.27 2.62
CA GLY A 90 9.26 5.73 1.77
C GLY A 90 9.33 4.21 1.62
N ILE A 91 10.51 3.66 1.33
CA ILE A 91 10.73 2.22 1.23
C ILE A 91 10.45 1.55 2.58
N ILE A 92 10.95 2.11 3.68
CA ILE A 92 10.69 1.61 5.04
C ILE A 92 9.18 1.57 5.33
N CYS A 93 8.45 2.64 4.98
CA CYS A 93 7.00 2.72 5.15
C CYS A 93 6.24 1.69 4.31
N ILE A 94 6.78 1.25 3.16
CA ILE A 94 6.19 0.19 2.34
C ILE A 94 6.50 -1.21 2.92
N VAL A 95 7.70 -1.39 3.47
CA VAL A 95 8.15 -2.72 3.93
C VAL A 95 7.65 -3.06 5.34
N ILE A 96 7.67 -2.10 6.28
CA ILE A 96 7.26 -2.33 7.67
C ILE A 96 5.86 -2.92 7.78
N PRO A 97 4.81 -2.39 7.11
CA PRO A 97 3.46 -2.91 7.27
C PRO A 97 3.32 -4.35 6.77
N PHE A 98 4.07 -4.73 5.73
CA PHE A 98 4.15 -6.10 5.23
C PHE A 98 4.78 -7.05 6.25
N ILE A 99 5.88 -6.64 6.88
CA ILE A 99 6.54 -7.42 7.94
C ILE A 99 5.60 -7.53 9.15
N LEU A 100 4.92 -6.44 9.52
CA LEU A 100 4.01 -6.41 10.66
C LEU A 100 2.84 -7.36 10.50
N ILE A 101 2.21 -7.41 9.31
CA ILE A 101 1.14 -8.39 9.01
C ILE A 101 1.65 -9.82 9.24
N ARG A 102 2.87 -10.13 8.80
CA ARG A 102 3.43 -11.48 8.89
C ARG A 102 3.80 -11.88 10.33
N ILE A 103 4.21 -10.92 11.16
CA ILE A 103 4.64 -11.16 12.54
C ILE A 103 3.46 -11.12 13.52
N LEU A 104 2.40 -10.37 13.22
CA LEU A 104 1.18 -10.24 14.04
C LEU A 104 -0.02 -10.96 13.38
N PRO A 105 0.05 -12.29 13.13
CA PRO A 105 -1.07 -13.03 12.55
C PRO A 105 -2.32 -12.82 13.40
N ASP A 106 -3.47 -12.67 12.74
CA ASP A 106 -4.73 -12.52 13.44
C ASP A 106 -4.99 -13.75 14.30
N GLU A 107 -5.59 -13.58 15.47
CA GLU A 107 -5.88 -14.74 16.34
C GLU A 107 -6.91 -15.71 15.69
N GLU A 108 -7.45 -15.37 14.53
CA GLU A 108 -8.28 -16.23 13.69
C GLU A 108 -7.49 -17.27 12.86
N ASP A 109 -6.15 -17.17 12.76
CA ASP A 109 -5.31 -18.15 12.03
C ASP A 109 -4.82 -19.32 12.92
N LYS A 110 -5.67 -19.86 13.80
CA LYS A 110 -5.35 -21.08 14.59
C LYS A 110 -6.10 -22.35 14.16
N GLU A 111 -7.00 -22.31 13.17
CA GLU A 111 -7.85 -23.47 12.84
C GLU A 111 -7.60 -24.13 11.47
N ASP A 112 -6.66 -23.66 10.65
CA ASP A 112 -6.34 -24.25 9.32
C ASP A 112 -4.91 -24.82 9.22
N SER A 113 -4.35 -25.32 10.33
CA SER A 113 -3.04 -26.02 10.32
C SER A 113 -3.05 -27.42 10.96
N LEU A 114 -4.24 -28.03 11.11
CA LEU A 114 -4.40 -29.39 11.66
C LEU A 114 -5.15 -30.38 10.75
N ILE A 115 -5.21 -30.13 9.43
CA ILE A 115 -5.63 -31.14 8.44
C ILE A 115 -4.50 -31.41 7.46
#